data_AF-A0A8J5VWS7-F1
#
_entry.id   AF-A0A8J5VWS7-F1
#
_cell.length_a   1.000
_cell.length_b   1.000
_cell.length_c   1.000
_cell.angle_alpha   90.00
_cell.angle_beta   90.00
_cell.angle_gamma   90.00
#
_symmetry.space_group_name_H-M   'P 1'
#
loop_
_entity.id
_entity.type
_entity.pdbx_description
1 polymer ?
#
loop_
_entity_poly.entity_id
_entity_poly.type
_entity_poly.pdbx_seq_one_letter_code
_entity_poly.pdbx_strand_id
1 'polypeptide(L)'
;MLNKPIEHYHAMATIFGNCLATGKYAKATSDSLQIEATEIQDDPTEVNNGAAEANTSGNAAESSRSKPPQAKRARTCDTDDDRMIPLITKSLDRLAVAIEKSSDSSAFATEIPEDLWDNLSSLPRFEQEHLAHYYAYLCENVRIAKAFLNLDLIAKIVWVTRYISNHFK
;
A
#
# COMPACT_ATOMS: atom_id res chain seq x y z
N MET A 1 35.69 15.53 55.70
CA MET A 1 36.10 16.32 54.53
C MET A 1 35.29 15.85 53.33
N LEU A 2 34.46 16.72 52.76
CA LEU A 2 33.51 16.41 51.69
C LEU A 2 33.88 17.20 50.44
N ASN A 3 34.90 16.73 49.72
CA ASN A 3 35.17 17.19 48.37
C ASN A 3 35.96 16.09 47.63
N LYS A 4 35.25 15.07 47.16
CA LYS A 4 35.82 14.13 46.18
C LYS A 4 35.29 14.54 44.80
N PRO A 5 36.15 14.62 43.78
CA PRO A 5 35.72 14.99 42.44
C PRO A 5 34.69 13.97 41.92
N ILE A 6 33.66 14.47 41.25
CA ILE A 6 32.61 13.64 40.66
C ILE A 6 33.22 12.87 39.49
N GLU A 7 33.20 11.54 39.59
CA GLU A 7 33.61 10.67 38.49
C GLU A 7 32.73 10.95 37.27
N HIS A 8 33.36 11.06 36.09
CA HIS A 8 32.73 11.33 34.80
C HIS A 8 32.16 12.73 34.57
N TYR A 9 32.49 13.74 35.39
CA TYR A 9 32.09 15.14 35.14
C TYR A 9 32.42 15.60 33.71
N HIS A 10 33.62 15.30 33.22
CA HIS A 10 34.03 15.67 31.86
C HIS A 10 33.21 14.97 30.77
N ALA A 11 32.80 13.72 30.98
CA ALA A 11 31.95 13.01 30.02
C ALA A 11 30.56 13.65 29.94
N MET A 12 29.98 14.04 31.08
CA MET A 12 28.70 14.76 31.13
C MET A 12 28.82 16.18 30.56
N ALA A 13 29.92 16.88 30.84
CA ALA A 13 30.19 18.19 30.25
C ALA A 13 30.28 18.13 28.71
N THR A 14 30.80 17.04 28.14
CA THR A 14 30.83 16.85 26.68
C THR A 14 29.42 16.61 26.10
N ILE A 15 28.56 15.87 26.80
CA ILE A 15 27.19 15.58 26.34
C ILE A 15 26.29 16.83 26.45
N PHE A 16 26.38 17.54 27.57
CA PHE A 16 25.47 18.66 27.88
C PHE A 16 26.05 20.04 27.60
N GLY A 17 27.37 20.17 27.42
CA GLY A 17 28.06 21.45 27.30
C GLY A 17 28.01 22.10 25.92
N ASN A 18 27.52 21.41 24.89
CA ASN A 18 27.49 21.94 23.53
C ASN A 18 26.11 21.91 22.84
N CYS A 19 25.02 21.60 23.53
CA CYS A 19 23.69 21.76 22.96
C CYS A 19 23.23 23.22 23.10
N LEU A 20 23.90 24.10 22.35
CA LEU A 20 23.39 25.43 22.08
C LEU A 20 22.09 25.27 21.28
N ALA A 21 20.96 25.38 21.97
CA ALA A 21 19.65 25.46 21.34
C ALA A 21 19.55 26.78 20.56
N THR A 22 20.04 26.77 19.33
CA THR A 22 19.84 27.84 18.35
C THR A 22 18.89 27.38 17.26
N GLY A 23 17.62 27.74 17.42
CA GLY A 23 16.93 28.51 16.39
C GLY A 23 16.13 27.77 15.31
N LYS A 24 14.81 27.90 15.45
CA LYS A 24 13.88 28.39 14.41
C LYS A 24 13.69 27.55 13.13
N TYR A 25 12.94 26.44 13.23
CA TYR A 25 12.11 25.99 12.10
C TYR A 25 10.77 25.43 12.60
N ALA A 26 9.85 26.34 12.93
CA ALA A 26 8.42 26.06 12.81
C ALA A 26 8.00 26.46 11.39
N LYS A 27 7.77 25.47 10.52
CA LYS A 27 7.15 25.66 9.20
C LYS A 27 6.10 24.57 9.00
N ALA A 28 4.87 24.91 9.37
CA ALA A 28 3.71 24.33 8.71
C ALA A 28 3.66 24.91 7.29
N THR A 29 3.61 24.06 6.27
CA THR A 29 3.03 24.42 4.97
C THR A 29 2.64 23.13 4.26
N SER A 30 1.33 23.02 4.05
CA SER A 30 0.73 22.20 3.00
C SER A 30 1.40 22.53 1.67
N ASP A 31 1.80 21.52 0.90
CA ASP A 31 1.73 21.63 -0.54
C ASP A 31 1.32 20.28 -1.13
N SER A 32 0.28 20.34 -1.94
CA SER A 32 -0.41 19.22 -2.56
C SER A 32 0.49 18.54 -3.58
N LEU A 33 0.32 17.22 -3.73
CA LEU A 33 0.97 16.40 -4.75
C LEU A 33 0.59 16.88 -6.16
N GLN A 34 1.36 17.82 -6.69
CA GLN A 34 1.32 18.20 -8.09
C GLN A 34 2.15 17.18 -8.88
N ILE A 35 1.49 16.14 -9.38
CA ILE A 35 2.04 15.27 -10.42
C ILE A 35 1.77 15.99 -11.75
N GLU A 36 2.75 16.75 -12.20
CA GLU A 36 2.75 17.36 -13.52
C GLU A 36 2.94 16.28 -14.59
N ALA A 37 1.91 16.14 -15.42
CA ALA A 37 1.92 15.32 -16.61
C ALA A 37 2.94 15.90 -17.59
N THR A 38 3.86 15.05 -18.07
CA THR A 38 4.85 15.42 -19.07
C THR A 38 4.17 15.87 -20.37
N GLU A 39 4.61 17.03 -20.82
CA GLU A 39 4.15 17.81 -21.97
C GLU A 39 4.40 17.09 -23.31
N ILE A 40 3.42 17.17 -24.22
CA ILE A 40 3.65 17.14 -25.66
C ILE A 40 3.12 18.47 -26.23
N GLN A 41 4.05 19.41 -26.28
CA GLN A 41 4.38 20.43 -27.28
C GLN A 41 3.40 20.86 -28.41
N ASP A 42 3.38 22.20 -28.58
CA ASP A 42 3.05 23.12 -29.71
C ASP A 42 1.56 23.48 -29.98
N ASP A 43 1.01 24.62 -29.50
CA ASP A 43 1.14 26.08 -29.84
C ASP A 43 -0.15 26.56 -30.57
N PRO A 44 -0.48 27.88 -30.70
CA PRO A 44 -1.31 28.64 -29.78
C PRO A 44 -2.53 29.29 -30.48
N THR A 45 -3.61 29.57 -29.75
CA THR A 45 -4.40 30.79 -30.01
C THR A 45 -5.06 31.24 -28.71
N GLU A 46 -4.56 32.36 -28.18
CA GLU A 46 -5.36 33.32 -27.43
C GLU A 46 -6.61 33.71 -28.28
N VAL A 47 -7.74 34.16 -27.74
CA VAL A 47 -7.92 35.47 -27.11
C VAL A 47 -9.32 35.49 -26.45
N ASN A 48 -9.33 35.72 -25.14
CA ASN A 48 -10.12 36.72 -24.41
C ASN A 48 -11.65 36.86 -24.65
N ASN A 49 -12.38 36.65 -23.55
CA ASN A 49 -13.43 37.48 -22.94
C ASN A 49 -14.51 38.17 -23.79
N GLY A 50 -15.75 38.10 -23.26
CA GLY A 50 -16.62 39.28 -23.27
C GLY A 50 -18.10 38.96 -23.39
N ALA A 51 -18.79 39.07 -22.27
CA ALA A 51 -20.24 39.22 -22.21
C ALA A 51 -20.71 40.47 -22.96
N ALA A 52 -21.90 40.41 -23.59
CA ALA A 52 -22.95 41.43 -23.46
C ALA A 52 -24.13 41.12 -24.39
N GLU A 53 -25.31 41.36 -23.84
CA GLU A 53 -26.64 41.25 -24.44
C GLU A 53 -26.86 42.21 -25.62
N ALA A 54 -27.71 41.82 -26.58
CA ALA A 54 -28.51 42.78 -27.35
C ALA A 54 -29.74 42.10 -27.99
N ASN A 55 -30.90 42.40 -27.43
CA ASN A 55 -32.20 42.24 -28.08
C ASN A 55 -32.27 43.06 -29.37
N THR A 56 -32.80 42.51 -30.47
CA THR A 56 -33.52 43.31 -31.47
C THR A 56 -34.74 42.55 -32.02
N SER A 57 -35.84 43.28 -32.11
CA SER A 57 -37.20 42.91 -32.49
C SER A 57 -37.39 42.93 -34.01
N GLY A 58 -38.32 42.12 -34.54
CA GLY A 58 -38.79 42.22 -35.92
C GLY A 58 -39.98 41.32 -36.24
N ASN A 59 -41.18 41.90 -36.28
CA ASN A 59 -42.48 41.30 -36.60
C ASN A 59 -42.56 40.60 -37.97
N ALA A 60 -43.36 39.53 -38.06
CA ALA A 60 -44.33 39.33 -39.15
C ALA A 60 -45.37 38.27 -38.75
N ALA A 61 -46.64 38.67 -38.81
CA ALA A 61 -47.79 37.84 -38.53
C ALA A 61 -48.03 36.84 -39.66
N GLU A 62 -48.34 35.59 -39.32
CA GLU A 62 -49.42 34.90 -40.02
C GLU A 62 -50.03 33.76 -39.20
N SER A 63 -51.35 33.89 -39.06
CA SER A 63 -52.26 32.97 -38.42
C SER A 63 -52.35 31.67 -39.22
N SER A 64 -52.12 30.53 -38.58
CA SER A 64 -52.66 29.26 -39.05
C SER A 64 -53.10 28.38 -37.88
N ARG A 65 -54.42 28.37 -37.70
CA ARG A 65 -55.18 27.50 -36.81
C ARG A 65 -54.92 26.03 -37.17
N SER A 66 -54.32 25.24 -36.28
CA SER A 66 -54.56 23.80 -36.23
C SER A 66 -54.33 23.19 -34.84
N LYS A 67 -55.42 22.61 -34.32
CA LYS A 67 -55.63 21.53 -33.31
C LYS A 67 -54.77 21.48 -32.02
N PRO A 68 -55.37 21.24 -30.84
CA PRO A 68 -54.62 21.04 -29.60
C PRO A 68 -54.09 19.59 -29.52
N PRO A 69 -52.82 19.36 -29.16
CA PRO A 69 -52.41 18.06 -28.67
C PRO A 69 -51.88 18.15 -27.24
N GLN A 70 -52.71 17.61 -26.35
CA GLN A 70 -52.34 16.65 -25.32
C GLN A 70 -51.47 17.17 -24.17
N ALA A 71 -52.10 17.15 -22.98
CA ALA A 71 -51.44 17.25 -21.69
C ALA A 71 -50.13 16.45 -21.69
N LYS A 72 -49.03 17.17 -21.45
CA LYS A 72 -47.71 16.59 -21.22
C LYS A 72 -47.85 15.64 -20.03
N ARG A 73 -47.92 14.33 -20.30
CA ARG A 73 -47.75 13.33 -19.25
C ARG A 73 -46.36 13.53 -18.65
N ALA A 74 -46.30 13.55 -17.32
CA ALA A 74 -45.04 13.57 -16.59
C ALA A 74 -44.16 12.42 -17.10
N ARG A 75 -42.96 12.75 -17.53
CA ARG A 75 -41.92 11.79 -17.84
C ARG A 75 -41.60 11.06 -16.54
N THR A 76 -41.97 9.79 -16.44
CA THR A 76 -41.48 8.93 -15.38
C THR A 76 -39.97 8.85 -15.54
N CYS A 77 -39.23 9.17 -14.48
CA CYS A 77 -37.79 8.94 -14.41
C CYS A 77 -37.54 7.47 -14.71
N ASP A 78 -36.85 7.17 -15.81
CA ASP A 78 -36.29 5.84 -16.04
C ASP A 78 -35.34 5.56 -14.87
N THR A 79 -35.66 4.51 -14.12
CA THR A 79 -35.03 4.13 -12.87
C THR A 79 -33.54 3.83 -13.09
N ASP A 80 -32.66 4.74 -12.64
CA ASP A 80 -31.20 4.62 -12.71
C ASP A 80 -30.68 3.37 -11.95
N ASP A 81 -31.49 2.81 -11.04
CA ASP A 81 -31.18 1.59 -10.28
C ASP A 81 -30.98 0.36 -11.18
N ASP A 82 -31.67 0.28 -12.33
CA ASP A 82 -31.55 -0.86 -13.26
C ASP A 82 -30.15 -0.95 -13.88
N ARG A 83 -29.41 0.17 -13.93
CA ARG A 83 -28.02 0.22 -14.40
C ARG A 83 -27.00 0.04 -13.29
N MET A 84 -27.36 0.41 -12.06
CA MET A 84 -26.48 0.33 -10.90
C MET A 84 -26.29 -1.13 -10.45
N ILE A 85 -27.35 -1.91 -10.38
CA ILE A 85 -27.32 -3.33 -9.96
C ILE A 85 -26.28 -4.15 -10.76
N PRO A 86 -26.29 -4.19 -12.11
CA PRO A 86 -25.32 -4.99 -12.87
C PRO A 86 -23.88 -4.50 -12.73
N LEU A 87 -23.66 -3.19 -12.51
CA LEU A 87 -22.32 -2.64 -12.27
C LEU A 87 -21.77 -3.13 -10.92
N ILE A 88 -22.60 -3.10 -9.88
CA ILE A 88 -22.25 -3.60 -8.54
C ILE A 88 -21.95 -5.10 -8.61
N THR A 89 -22.82 -5.90 -9.25
CA THR A 89 -22.60 -7.34 -9.42
C THR A 89 -21.27 -7.62 -10.11
N LYS A 90 -20.97 -6.94 -11.22
CA LYS A 90 -19.71 -7.10 -11.95
C LYS A 90 -18.49 -6.73 -11.10
N SER A 91 -18.60 -5.71 -10.25
CA SER A 91 -17.52 -5.31 -9.34
C SER A 91 -17.29 -6.34 -8.23
N LEU A 92 -18.37 -6.92 -7.69
CA LEU A 92 -18.32 -8.00 -6.69
C LEU A 92 -17.77 -9.29 -7.28
N ASP A 93 -18.16 -9.66 -8.51
CA ASP A 93 -17.62 -10.83 -9.20
C ASP A 93 -16.11 -10.70 -9.42
N ARG A 94 -15.65 -9.52 -9.85
CA ARG A 94 -14.21 -9.24 -9.99
C ARG A 94 -13.47 -9.33 -8.65
N LEU A 95 -14.08 -8.81 -7.58
CA LEU A 95 -13.54 -8.89 -6.23
C LEU A 95 -13.46 -10.35 -5.76
N ALA A 96 -14.53 -11.14 -5.96
CA ALA A 96 -14.58 -12.55 -5.60
C ALA A 96 -13.50 -13.35 -6.35
N VAL A 97 -13.36 -13.15 -7.66
CA VAL A 97 -12.31 -13.78 -8.47
C VAL A 97 -10.91 -13.37 -8.00
N ALA A 98 -10.70 -12.10 -7.65
CA ALA A 98 -9.41 -11.64 -7.13
C ALA A 98 -9.09 -12.27 -5.77
N ILE A 99 -10.08 -12.41 -4.88
CA ILE A 99 -9.94 -13.09 -3.60
C ILE A 99 -9.65 -14.57 -3.81
N GLU A 100 -10.41 -15.26 -4.68
CA GLU A 100 -10.20 -16.66 -5.03
C GLU A 100 -8.77 -16.91 -5.53
N LYS A 101 -8.31 -16.10 -6.49
CA LYS A 101 -6.92 -16.13 -6.99
C LYS A 101 -5.87 -15.77 -5.94
N SER A 102 -6.21 -14.93 -4.97
CA SER A 102 -5.32 -14.65 -3.83
C SER A 102 -5.30 -15.80 -2.81
N SER A 103 -6.38 -16.58 -2.78
CA SER A 103 -6.54 -17.74 -1.91
C SER A 103 -6.01 -19.03 -2.53
N ASP A 104 -5.62 -19.02 -3.81
CA ASP A 104 -4.89 -20.12 -4.45
C ASP A 104 -3.65 -20.42 -3.60
N SER A 105 -3.84 -21.42 -2.75
CA SER A 105 -2.92 -21.88 -1.73
C SER A 105 -1.59 -22.32 -2.34
N SER A 106 -1.46 -22.44 -3.66
CA SER A 106 -0.18 -22.74 -4.32
C SER A 106 0.86 -21.62 -4.15
N ALA A 107 0.46 -20.35 -4.19
CA ALA A 107 1.36 -19.21 -3.96
C ALA A 107 1.62 -18.97 -2.47
N PHE A 108 0.67 -19.37 -1.63
CA PHE A 108 0.71 -19.25 -0.17
C PHE A 108 0.79 -20.60 0.50
N ALA A 109 1.46 -21.59 -0.11
CA ALA A 109 1.39 -22.96 0.38
C ALA A 109 1.90 -22.97 1.82
N THR A 110 0.93 -23.06 2.72
CA THR A 110 1.10 -23.00 4.18
C THR A 110 1.45 -24.39 4.69
N GLU A 111 1.46 -25.37 3.79
CA GLU A 111 1.88 -26.72 4.05
C GLU A 111 3.38 -26.76 4.34
N ILE A 112 3.69 -27.35 5.49
CA ILE A 112 5.04 -27.65 5.93
C ILE A 112 5.59 -28.73 4.99
N PRO A 113 6.76 -28.54 4.37
CA PRO A 113 7.35 -29.56 3.51
C PRO A 113 7.56 -30.89 4.25
N GLU A 114 7.13 -32.00 3.66
CA GLU A 114 7.17 -33.33 4.29
C GLU A 114 8.61 -33.79 4.60
N ASP A 115 9.57 -33.39 3.78
CA ASP A 115 10.99 -33.72 3.91
C ASP A 115 11.77 -32.77 4.82
N LEU A 116 11.11 -31.79 5.44
CA LEU A 116 11.76 -30.73 6.22
C LEU A 116 12.58 -31.29 7.38
N TRP A 117 12.01 -32.21 8.16
CA TRP A 117 12.70 -32.80 9.31
C TRP A 117 13.87 -33.68 8.86
N ASP A 118 13.72 -34.47 7.80
CA ASP A 118 14.78 -35.35 7.30
C ASP A 118 15.96 -34.54 6.74
N ASN A 119 15.68 -33.44 6.03
CA ASN A 119 16.71 -32.52 5.55
C ASN A 119 17.45 -31.82 6.69
N LEU A 120 16.75 -31.52 7.79
CA LEU A 120 17.35 -30.83 8.93
C LEU A 120 18.12 -31.79 9.85
N SER A 121 17.56 -32.95 10.14
CA SER A 121 18.16 -33.98 11.01
C SER A 121 19.36 -34.69 10.39
N SER A 122 19.49 -34.65 9.06
CA SER A 122 20.68 -35.13 8.35
C SER A 122 21.87 -34.17 8.39
N LEU A 123 21.71 -32.95 8.93
CA LEU A 123 22.82 -32.00 9.05
C LEU A 123 23.85 -32.49 10.07
N PRO A 124 25.14 -32.52 9.72
CA PRO A 124 26.18 -32.88 10.66
C PRO A 124 26.43 -31.76 11.68
N ARG A 125 26.99 -32.11 12.84
CA ARG A 125 27.53 -31.20 13.88
C ARG A 125 26.52 -30.49 14.78
N PHE A 126 25.22 -30.78 14.68
CA PHE A 126 24.21 -30.19 15.56
C PHE A 126 23.59 -31.23 16.47
N GLU A 127 23.31 -30.83 17.71
CA GLU A 127 22.57 -31.64 18.66
C GLU A 127 21.09 -31.69 18.28
N GLN A 128 20.44 -32.82 18.57
CA GLN A 128 19.04 -33.03 18.22
C GLN A 128 18.11 -32.00 18.86
N GLU A 129 18.42 -31.52 20.07
CA GLU A 129 17.65 -30.50 20.77
C GLU A 129 17.64 -29.15 20.01
N HIS A 130 18.81 -28.72 19.54
CA HIS A 130 18.93 -27.52 18.72
C HIS A 130 18.17 -27.65 17.40
N LEU A 131 18.27 -28.81 16.74
CA LEU A 131 17.57 -29.08 15.50
C LEU A 131 16.04 -29.13 15.70
N ALA A 132 15.56 -29.73 16.79
CA ALA A 132 14.14 -29.74 17.14
C ALA A 132 13.61 -28.33 17.40
N HIS A 133 14.37 -27.49 18.09
CA HIS A 133 13.98 -26.10 18.34
C HIS A 133 13.95 -25.27 17.06
N TYR A 134 14.93 -25.45 16.16
CA TYR A 134 14.91 -24.79 14.86
C TYR A 134 13.80 -25.31 13.95
N TYR A 135 13.50 -26.61 14.00
CA TYR A 135 12.36 -27.20 13.28
C TYR A 135 11.04 -26.55 13.68
N ALA A 136 10.79 -26.38 14.99
CA ALA A 136 9.59 -25.68 15.48
C ALA A 136 9.50 -24.25 14.91
N TYR A 137 10.61 -23.52 14.88
CA TYR A 137 10.69 -22.20 14.26
C TYR A 137 10.36 -22.22 12.76
N LEU A 138 10.83 -23.23 12.02
CA LEU A 138 10.55 -23.40 10.59
C LEU A 138 9.08 -23.77 10.34
N CYS A 139 8.47 -24.60 11.19
CA CYS A 139 7.05 -24.93 11.13
C CYS A 139 6.15 -23.69 11.32
N GLU A 140 6.52 -22.78 12.21
CA GLU A 140 5.84 -21.50 12.40
C GLU A 140 6.09 -20.52 11.23
N ASN A 141 7.19 -20.72 10.49
CA ASN A 141 7.64 -19.84 9.42
C ASN A 141 7.84 -20.61 8.12
N VAL A 142 6.76 -21.16 7.56
CA VAL A 142 6.78 -22.03 6.36
C VAL A 142 7.54 -21.44 5.17
N ARG A 143 7.49 -20.11 4.98
CA ARG A 143 8.28 -19.42 3.94
C ARG A 143 9.79 -19.60 4.13
N ILE A 144 10.26 -19.53 5.38
CA ILE A 144 11.65 -19.75 5.76
C ILE A 144 12.01 -21.23 5.59
N ALA A 145 11.12 -22.15 5.99
CA ALA A 145 11.31 -23.59 5.78
C ALA A 145 11.54 -23.94 4.30
N LYS A 146 10.72 -23.41 3.41
CA LYS A 146 10.87 -23.61 1.97
C LYS A 146 12.17 -23.02 1.42
N ALA A 147 12.51 -21.80 1.84
CA ALA A 147 13.78 -21.19 1.46
C ALA A 147 14.97 -22.03 1.93
N PHE A 148 14.91 -22.53 3.17
CA PHE A 148 15.92 -23.37 3.76
C PHE A 148 16.15 -24.67 2.98
N LEU A 149 15.09 -25.34 2.52
CA LEU A 149 15.23 -26.58 1.75
C LEU A 149 15.96 -26.40 0.42
N ASN A 150 15.80 -25.25 -0.22
CA ASN A 150 16.46 -24.89 -1.47
C ASN A 150 17.95 -24.55 -1.31
N LEU A 151 18.45 -24.44 -0.08
CA LEU A 151 19.85 -24.15 0.20
C LEU A 151 20.73 -25.38 0.03
N ASP A 152 22.00 -25.14 -0.31
CA ASP A 152 23.04 -26.17 -0.23
C ASP A 152 23.40 -26.49 1.23
N LEU A 153 24.17 -27.56 1.42
CA LEU A 153 24.53 -28.05 2.75
C LEU A 153 25.25 -26.97 3.60
N ILE A 154 26.15 -26.21 2.98
CA ILE A 154 26.95 -25.21 3.69
C ILE A 154 26.06 -24.06 4.17
N ALA A 155 25.18 -23.54 3.31
CA ALA A 155 24.25 -22.50 3.68
C ALA A 155 23.26 -22.97 4.75
N LYS A 156 22.78 -24.22 4.69
CA LYS A 156 21.95 -24.83 5.76
C LYS A 156 22.67 -24.82 7.10
N ILE A 157 23.94 -25.24 7.14
CA ILE A 157 24.76 -25.23 8.36
C ILE A 157 24.92 -23.79 8.90
N VAL A 158 25.18 -22.81 8.03
CA VAL A 158 25.33 -21.40 8.45
C VAL A 158 24.03 -20.87 9.07
N TRP A 159 22.88 -21.19 8.48
CA TRP A 159 21.57 -20.76 8.98
C TRP A 159 21.27 -21.33 10.36
N VAL A 160 21.48 -22.65 10.53
CA VAL A 160 21.28 -23.32 11.82
C VAL A 160 22.26 -22.79 12.86
N THR A 161 23.54 -22.62 12.51
CA THR A 161 24.55 -22.08 13.42
C THR A 161 24.17 -20.69 13.92
N ARG A 162 23.78 -19.79 12.99
CA ARG A 162 23.36 -18.42 13.34
C ARG A 162 22.13 -18.42 14.24
N TYR A 163 21.16 -19.30 13.95
CA TYR A 163 19.97 -19.44 14.79
C TYR A 163 20.36 -19.90 16.20
N ILE A 164 21.19 -20.95 16.31
CA ILE A 164 21.61 -21.48 17.59
C ILE A 164 22.35 -20.41 18.41
N SER A 165 23.32 -19.69 17.82
CA SER A 165 24.04 -18.62 18.53
C SER A 165 23.14 -17.49 19.05
N ASN A 166 21.99 -17.25 18.41
CA ASN A 166 21.06 -16.23 18.83
C ASN A 166 20.09 -16.71 19.93
N HIS A 167 19.79 -18.00 19.98
CA HIS A 167 18.74 -18.58 20.84
C HIS A 167 19.29 -19.38 22.03
N PHE A 168 20.51 -19.92 21.92
CA PHE A 168 21.19 -20.71 22.93
C PHE A 168 22.48 -20.00 23.31
N LYS A 169 22.58 -19.57 24.56
CA LYS A 169 23.73 -18.83 25.13
C LYS A 169 24.38 -19.63 26.24
#